data_AF-A0A9D2Y2D5-F1
#
_entry.id   AF-A0A9D2Y2D5-F1
#
_cell.length_a   1.000
_cell.length_b   1.000
_cell.length_c   1.000
_cell.angle_alpha   90.00
_cell.angle_beta   90.00
_cell.angle_gamma   90.00
#
_symmetry.space_group_name_H-M   'P 1'
#
loop_
_entity.id
_entity.type
_entity.pdbx_description
1 polymer ?
#
loop_
_entity_poly.entity_id
_entity_poly.type
_entity_poly.pdbx_seq_one_letter_code
_entity_poly.pdbx_strand_id
1 'polypeptide(L)'
;MKYFCDDTVKEKCQRLQSTHSKYGINGEDRPEVTDLMNATFSLQRKHINRIPAPSLIDLQTSWPYLFTLRGIFSHFELLTDVAVLRALELSIEEFGNAIVEYFHTKVKTANVQTILAQEETDDLTFLVVQLLMAHFKESPDGLILTTDEFATAADVETSLSLPASPRLILRGSEQKPSGWMVSAEGHVIFEGVLPTFSTGLAAVFATLYILNPQNQDEAAETLEFVQG
;
A
#
# COMPACT_ATOMS: atom_id res chain seq x y z
N MET A 1 23.99 -20.20 -27.97
CA MET A 1 22.91 -20.76 -27.13
C MET A 1 23.51 -21.19 -25.81
N LYS A 2 23.34 -20.41 -24.74
CA LYS A 2 23.83 -20.77 -23.40
C LYS A 2 22.62 -20.88 -22.48
N TYR A 3 22.38 -22.10 -22.02
CA TYR A 3 21.40 -22.47 -20.98
C TYR A 3 21.87 -21.93 -19.61
N PHE A 4 21.84 -20.62 -19.43
CA PHE A 4 21.95 -19.96 -18.13
C PHE A 4 20.65 -19.18 -17.94
N CYS A 5 19.56 -19.75 -17.41
CA CYS A 5 18.38 -18.90 -17.19
C CYS A 5 17.39 -19.31 -16.11
N ASP A 6 17.13 -20.59 -15.82
CA ASP A 6 16.03 -20.94 -14.88
C ASP A 6 16.50 -21.53 -13.54
N ASP A 7 17.47 -22.45 -13.54
CA ASP A 7 17.87 -23.17 -12.31
C ASP A 7 18.55 -22.26 -11.27
N THR A 8 19.47 -21.39 -11.70
CA THR A 8 20.18 -20.44 -10.82
C THR A 8 19.25 -19.38 -10.23
N VAL A 9 18.10 -19.12 -10.86
CA VAL A 9 17.18 -18.06 -10.42
C VAL A 9 16.07 -18.64 -9.52
N LYS A 10 15.66 -19.91 -9.74
CA LYS A 10 14.85 -20.67 -8.77
C LYS A 10 15.59 -20.87 -7.45
N GLU A 11 16.90 -21.11 -7.49
CA GLU A 11 17.74 -21.17 -6.30
C GLU A 11 17.74 -19.85 -5.50
N LYS A 12 17.73 -18.70 -6.18
CA LYS A 12 17.63 -17.39 -5.52
C LYS A 12 16.29 -17.17 -4.82
N CYS A 13 15.18 -17.59 -5.45
CA CYS A 13 13.86 -17.59 -4.83
C CYS A 13 13.84 -18.46 -3.55
N GLN A 14 14.39 -19.68 -3.63
CA GLN A 14 14.50 -20.58 -2.48
C GLN A 14 15.37 -20.00 -1.36
N ARG A 15 16.41 -19.23 -1.68
CA ARG A 15 17.24 -18.52 -0.69
C ARG A 15 16.48 -17.39 0.00
N LEU A 16 15.65 -16.63 -0.72
CA LEU A 16 14.76 -15.63 -0.12
C LEU A 16 13.78 -16.32 0.85
N GLN A 17 13.14 -17.41 0.42
CA GLN A 17 12.24 -18.20 1.28
C GLN A 17 12.96 -18.75 2.51
N SER A 18 14.15 -19.33 2.35
CA SER A 18 14.93 -19.91 3.46
C SER A 18 15.37 -18.84 4.46
N THR A 19 15.76 -17.66 3.96
CA THR A 19 16.11 -16.50 4.80
C THR A 19 14.89 -16.05 5.59
N HIS A 20 13.72 -15.97 4.95
CA HIS A 20 12.47 -15.62 5.61
C HIS A 20 12.05 -16.67 6.65
N SER A 21 12.17 -17.97 6.37
CA SER A 21 11.88 -19.01 7.35
C SER A 21 12.79 -18.94 8.59
N LYS A 22 14.02 -18.46 8.43
CA LYS A 22 15.00 -18.37 9.52
C LYS A 22 14.91 -17.06 10.33
N TYR A 23 14.62 -15.95 9.66
CA TYR A 23 14.71 -14.61 10.26
C TYR A 23 13.39 -13.83 10.24
N GLY A 24 12.36 -14.34 9.56
CA GLY A 24 11.12 -13.61 9.29
C GLY A 24 11.38 -12.32 8.52
N ILE A 25 10.54 -11.33 8.81
CA ILE A 25 10.65 -9.97 8.24
C ILE A 25 11.97 -9.29 8.62
N ASN A 26 12.56 -9.62 9.77
CA ASN A 26 13.86 -9.07 10.22
C ASN A 26 15.04 -9.47 9.31
N GLY A 27 14.82 -10.39 8.35
CA GLY A 27 15.81 -10.67 7.31
C GLY A 27 15.91 -9.58 6.23
N GLU A 28 14.94 -8.66 6.13
CA GLU A 28 14.87 -7.63 5.09
C GLU A 28 16.10 -6.71 5.04
N ASP A 29 16.70 -6.40 6.20
CA ASP A 29 17.89 -5.54 6.30
C ASP A 29 19.20 -6.21 5.88
N ARG A 30 19.16 -7.50 5.55
CA ARG A 30 20.36 -8.21 5.11
C ARG A 30 20.70 -7.77 3.68
N PRO A 31 21.95 -7.35 3.41
CA PRO A 31 22.38 -6.98 2.05
C PRO A 31 22.09 -8.06 1.01
N GLU A 32 22.22 -9.33 1.41
CA GLU A 32 21.89 -10.49 0.58
C GLU A 32 20.42 -10.47 0.10
N VAL A 33 19.47 -10.05 0.93
CA VAL A 33 18.04 -9.99 0.55
C VAL A 33 17.84 -8.92 -0.52
N THR A 34 18.46 -7.75 -0.39
CA THR A 34 18.42 -6.69 -1.41
C THR A 34 18.98 -7.18 -2.74
N ASP A 35 20.15 -7.81 -2.73
CA ASP A 35 20.77 -8.35 -3.95
C ASP A 35 19.92 -9.43 -4.61
N LEU A 36 19.33 -10.32 -3.81
CA LEU A 36 18.45 -11.38 -4.28
C LEU A 36 17.13 -10.83 -4.84
N MET A 37 16.51 -9.84 -4.18
CA MET A 37 15.29 -9.18 -4.65
C MET A 37 15.53 -8.51 -6.01
N ASN A 38 16.61 -7.74 -6.15
CA ASN A 38 16.99 -7.10 -7.41
C ASN A 38 17.28 -8.13 -8.50
N ALA A 39 18.05 -9.18 -8.19
CA ALA A 39 18.40 -10.20 -9.17
C ALA A 39 17.23 -11.11 -9.58
N THR A 40 16.13 -11.10 -8.82
CA THR A 40 14.91 -11.91 -9.10
C THR A 40 13.73 -11.06 -9.57
N PHE A 41 13.90 -9.75 -9.73
CA PHE A 41 12.83 -8.81 -10.11
C PHE A 41 12.03 -9.27 -11.34
N SER A 42 12.71 -9.68 -12.41
CA SER A 42 12.04 -10.16 -13.64
C SER A 42 11.20 -11.41 -13.41
N LEU A 43 11.58 -12.29 -12.48
CA LEU A 43 10.78 -13.46 -12.10
C LEU A 43 9.60 -13.09 -11.22
N GLN A 44 9.78 -12.15 -10.29
CA GLN A 44 8.67 -11.62 -9.50
C GLN A 44 7.60 -11.07 -10.44
N ARG A 45 7.98 -10.22 -11.40
CA ARG A 45 7.06 -9.71 -12.44
C ARG A 45 6.41 -10.82 -13.26
N LYS A 46 7.17 -11.82 -13.69
CA LYS A 46 6.64 -12.97 -14.44
C LYS A 46 5.63 -13.79 -13.61
N HIS A 47 5.87 -13.94 -12.30
CA HIS A 47 4.95 -14.65 -11.42
C HIS A 47 3.68 -13.82 -11.18
N ILE A 48 3.81 -12.54 -10.83
CA ILE A 48 2.69 -11.61 -10.63
C ILE A 48 1.79 -11.56 -11.87
N ASN A 49 2.38 -11.40 -13.05
CA ASN A 49 1.64 -11.28 -14.32
C ASN A 49 1.24 -12.63 -14.94
N ARG A 50 1.32 -13.74 -14.19
CA ARG A 50 0.94 -15.06 -14.70
C ARG A 50 -0.56 -15.11 -14.98
N ILE A 51 -0.94 -15.91 -15.97
CA ILE A 51 -2.35 -16.19 -16.30
C ILE A 51 -2.61 -17.70 -16.12
N PRO A 52 -3.58 -18.11 -15.28
CA PRO A 52 -4.39 -17.27 -14.39
C PRO A 52 -3.54 -16.56 -13.32
N ALA A 53 -4.06 -15.45 -12.78
CA ALA A 53 -3.39 -14.69 -11.73
C ALA A 53 -3.14 -15.59 -10.51
N PRO A 54 -1.93 -15.59 -9.93
CA PRO A 54 -1.67 -16.30 -8.68
C PRO A 54 -2.37 -15.59 -7.52
N SER A 55 -2.70 -16.33 -6.46
CA SER A 55 -3.17 -15.70 -5.22
C SER A 55 -2.06 -14.90 -4.55
N LEU A 56 -2.42 -13.89 -3.76
CA LEU A 56 -1.45 -13.14 -2.96
C LEU A 56 -0.74 -14.03 -1.93
N ILE A 57 -1.41 -15.06 -1.42
CA ILE A 57 -0.81 -16.06 -0.51
C ILE A 57 0.29 -16.86 -1.23
N ASP A 58 0.06 -17.28 -2.47
CA ASP A 58 1.06 -17.99 -3.27
C ASP A 58 2.26 -17.08 -3.57
N LEU A 59 2.00 -15.79 -3.87
CA LEU A 59 3.03 -14.79 -4.09
C LEU A 59 3.83 -14.51 -2.82
N GLN A 60 3.18 -14.34 -1.66
CA GLN A 60 3.84 -14.16 -0.36
C GLN A 60 4.73 -15.34 -0.02
N THR A 61 4.26 -16.56 -0.27
CA THR A 61 5.04 -17.77 -0.05
C THR A 61 6.27 -17.81 -0.96
N SER A 62 6.14 -17.35 -2.20
CA SER A 62 7.23 -17.35 -3.19
C SER A 62 8.21 -16.19 -3.00
N TRP A 63 7.71 -15.03 -2.60
CA TRP A 63 8.41 -13.76 -2.57
C TRP A 63 8.10 -13.01 -1.26
N PRO A 64 8.46 -13.56 -0.09
CA PRO A 64 8.03 -12.99 1.19
C PRO A 64 8.48 -11.55 1.39
N TYR A 65 9.69 -11.21 0.93
CA TYR A 65 10.24 -9.86 0.99
C TYR A 65 9.68 -8.89 -0.06
N LEU A 66 8.77 -9.33 -0.94
CA LEU A 66 7.96 -8.41 -1.75
C LEU A 66 6.85 -7.76 -0.89
N PHE A 67 6.37 -8.49 0.11
CA PHE A 67 5.28 -8.09 1.00
C PHE A 67 5.84 -7.46 2.27
N THR A 68 6.70 -6.47 2.07
CA THR A 68 7.26 -5.61 3.09
C THR A 68 7.31 -4.18 2.55
N LEU A 69 7.43 -3.19 3.43
CA LEU A 69 7.46 -1.79 3.00
C LEU A 69 8.63 -1.50 2.05
N ARG A 70 9.84 -1.99 2.36
CA ARG A 70 10.99 -1.81 1.45
C ARG A 70 10.79 -2.58 0.15
N GLY A 71 10.26 -3.80 0.25
CA GLY A 71 9.98 -4.66 -0.90
C GLY A 71 9.07 -4.00 -1.91
N ILE A 72 7.90 -3.56 -1.47
CA ILE A 72 6.89 -2.97 -2.34
C ILE A 72 7.35 -1.62 -2.92
N PHE A 73 8.02 -0.77 -2.13
CA PHE A 73 8.55 0.51 -2.63
C PHE A 73 9.70 0.33 -3.61
N SER A 74 10.68 -0.52 -3.29
CA SER A 74 11.81 -0.77 -4.20
C SER A 74 11.34 -1.41 -5.51
N HIS A 75 10.34 -2.29 -5.44
CA HIS A 75 9.77 -2.92 -6.62
C HIS A 75 8.99 -1.89 -7.47
N PHE A 76 8.27 -0.97 -6.83
CA PHE A 76 7.56 0.11 -7.53
C PHE A 76 8.55 1.01 -8.24
N GLU A 77 9.55 1.52 -7.51
CA GLU A 77 10.57 2.43 -8.02
C GLU A 77 11.37 1.79 -9.16
N LEU A 78 11.74 0.51 -9.07
CA LEU A 78 12.41 -0.19 -10.16
C LEU A 78 11.53 -0.35 -11.41
N LEU A 79 10.20 -0.36 -11.27
CA LEU A 79 9.27 -0.49 -12.38
C LEU A 79 8.93 0.86 -13.03
N THR A 80 8.86 1.93 -12.25
CA THR A 80 8.35 3.24 -12.67
C THR A 80 9.41 4.34 -12.72
N ASP A 81 10.59 4.11 -12.14
CA ASP A 81 11.63 5.12 -11.86
C ASP A 81 11.14 6.24 -10.92
N VAL A 82 10.09 5.97 -10.12
CA VAL A 82 9.48 6.92 -9.19
C VAL A 82 9.55 6.40 -7.76
N ALA A 83 10.18 7.19 -6.88
CA ALA A 83 10.13 6.96 -5.44
C ALA A 83 8.74 7.35 -4.87
N VAL A 84 7.79 6.40 -4.87
CA VAL A 84 6.35 6.64 -4.60
C VAL A 84 6.05 7.49 -3.36
N LEU A 85 6.68 7.18 -2.23
CA LEU A 85 6.46 7.93 -0.99
C LEU A 85 6.93 9.38 -1.16
N ARG A 86 8.13 9.58 -1.73
CA ARG A 86 8.68 10.92 -1.89
C ARG A 86 7.88 11.74 -2.90
N ALA A 87 7.40 11.10 -3.96
CA ALA A 87 6.52 11.74 -4.94
C ALA A 87 5.21 12.19 -4.29
N LEU A 88 4.56 11.32 -3.50
CA LEU A 88 3.34 11.66 -2.76
C LEU A 88 3.57 12.84 -1.80
N GLU A 89 4.64 12.79 -1.00
CA GLU A 89 4.99 13.86 -0.06
C GLU A 89 5.19 15.19 -0.79
N LEU A 90 5.94 15.20 -1.89
CA LEU A 90 6.17 16.40 -2.70
C LEU A 90 4.87 16.97 -3.29
N SER A 91 3.98 16.12 -3.80
CA SER A 91 2.69 16.56 -4.34
C SER A 91 1.80 17.19 -3.26
N ILE A 92 1.80 16.64 -2.05
CA ILE A 92 1.07 17.21 -0.92
C ILE A 92 1.72 18.51 -0.43
N GLU A 93 3.05 18.58 -0.36
CA GLU A 93 3.80 19.79 -0.03
C GLU A 93 3.49 20.93 -1.03
N GLU A 94 3.40 20.62 -2.33
CA GLU A 94 3.16 21.60 -3.40
C GLU A 94 1.69 22.02 -3.52
N PHE A 95 0.75 21.06 -3.48
CA PHE A 95 -0.65 21.30 -3.84
C PHE A 95 -1.65 21.16 -2.68
N GLY A 96 -1.27 20.51 -1.57
CA GLY A 96 -2.21 20.13 -0.51
C GLY A 96 -3.00 21.32 0.06
N ASN A 97 -2.32 22.42 0.38
CA ASN A 97 -2.99 23.63 0.89
C ASN A 97 -3.91 24.29 -0.14
N ALA A 98 -3.52 24.28 -1.42
CA ALA A 98 -4.35 24.84 -2.49
C ALA A 98 -5.64 24.02 -2.69
N ILE A 99 -5.55 22.70 -2.57
CA ILE A 99 -6.71 21.79 -2.61
C ILE A 99 -7.64 22.08 -1.42
N VAL A 100 -7.11 22.17 -0.21
CA VAL A 100 -7.90 22.50 1.00
C VAL A 100 -8.59 23.85 0.85
N GLU A 101 -7.87 24.88 0.37
CA GLU A 101 -8.44 26.21 0.12
C GLU A 101 -9.55 26.17 -0.94
N TYR A 102 -9.36 25.39 -2.00
CA TYR A 102 -10.39 25.17 -3.02
C TYR A 102 -11.66 24.56 -2.41
N PHE A 103 -11.55 23.52 -1.58
CA PHE A 103 -12.69 22.92 -0.89
C PHE A 103 -13.36 23.89 0.09
N HIS A 104 -12.56 24.65 0.83
CA HIS A 104 -13.08 25.66 1.76
C HIS A 104 -13.88 26.75 1.04
N THR A 105 -13.39 27.22 -0.12
CA THR A 105 -13.97 28.38 -0.81
C THR A 105 -15.05 28.01 -1.84
N LYS A 106 -14.87 26.92 -2.59
CA LYS A 106 -15.70 26.59 -3.77
C LYS A 106 -16.70 25.46 -3.54
N VAL A 107 -16.45 24.53 -2.62
CA VAL A 107 -17.27 23.33 -2.45
C VAL A 107 -18.09 23.40 -1.16
N LYS A 108 -19.42 23.49 -1.30
CA LYS A 108 -20.36 23.72 -0.17
C LYS A 108 -21.24 22.52 0.17
N THR A 109 -20.84 21.32 -0.23
CA THR A 109 -21.57 20.10 0.10
C THR A 109 -21.47 19.79 1.60
N ALA A 110 -22.54 19.24 2.19
CA ALA A 110 -22.61 19.00 3.63
C ALA A 110 -21.43 18.14 4.13
N ASN A 111 -21.09 17.05 3.43
CA ASN A 111 -19.99 16.16 3.84
C ASN A 111 -18.63 16.88 3.87
N VAL A 112 -18.31 17.69 2.86
CA VAL A 112 -17.07 18.47 2.82
C VAL A 112 -17.03 19.50 3.95
N GLN A 113 -18.15 20.18 4.21
CA GLN A 113 -18.21 21.16 5.30
C GLN A 113 -18.09 20.49 6.67
N THR A 114 -18.61 19.27 6.84
CA THR A 114 -18.41 18.47 8.06
C THR A 114 -16.94 18.14 8.25
N ILE A 115 -16.24 17.68 7.22
CA ILE A 115 -14.80 17.35 7.29
C ILE A 115 -13.98 18.60 7.64
N LEU A 116 -14.24 19.73 6.98
CA LEU A 116 -13.54 21.00 7.25
C LEU A 116 -13.85 21.58 8.64
N ALA A 117 -14.94 21.17 9.29
CA ALA A 117 -15.34 21.63 10.61
C ALA A 117 -14.87 20.72 11.75
N GLN A 118 -14.30 19.54 11.44
CA GLN A 118 -13.66 18.68 12.44
C GLN A 118 -12.42 19.36 13.03
N GLU A 119 -12.05 19.02 14.26
CA GLU A 119 -10.81 19.52 14.87
C GLU A 119 -9.59 19.20 13.98
N GLU A 120 -8.62 20.11 13.95
CA GLU A 120 -7.44 20.03 13.07
C GLU A 120 -6.77 18.65 13.17
N THR A 121 -6.84 17.88 12.08
CA THR A 121 -5.84 16.85 11.83
C THR A 121 -4.57 17.55 11.39
N ASP A 122 -3.47 17.26 12.08
CA ASP A 122 -2.14 17.76 11.69
C ASP A 122 -1.63 17.07 10.40
N ASP A 123 -2.33 16.03 9.92
CA ASP A 123 -1.95 15.29 8.70
C ASP A 123 -2.69 15.85 7.48
N LEU A 124 -2.00 16.74 6.76
CA LEU A 124 -2.51 17.34 5.52
C LEU A 124 -2.83 16.29 4.44
N THR A 125 -2.09 15.17 4.40
CA THR A 125 -2.34 14.10 3.41
C THR A 125 -3.68 13.45 3.69
N PHE A 126 -3.95 13.12 4.96
CA PHE A 126 -5.20 12.54 5.39
C PHE A 126 -6.40 13.47 5.11
N LEU A 127 -6.26 14.76 5.43
CA LEU A 127 -7.29 15.76 5.15
C LEU A 127 -7.60 15.87 3.65
N VAL A 128 -6.57 15.95 2.80
CA VAL A 128 -6.74 16.03 1.34
C VAL A 128 -7.48 14.81 0.81
N VAL A 129 -7.10 13.60 1.24
CA VAL A 129 -7.77 12.36 0.83
C VAL A 129 -9.23 12.35 1.27
N GLN A 130 -9.54 12.70 2.52
CA GLN A 130 -10.92 12.76 2.99
C GLN A 130 -11.78 13.75 2.17
N LEU A 131 -11.23 14.92 1.84
CA LEU A 131 -11.92 15.93 1.04
C LEU A 131 -12.20 15.44 -0.39
N LEU A 132 -11.23 14.76 -1.01
CA LEU A 132 -11.39 14.19 -2.35
C LEU A 132 -12.44 13.08 -2.36
N MET A 133 -12.39 12.13 -1.41
CA MET A 133 -13.40 11.06 -1.31
C MET A 133 -14.80 11.64 -1.12
N ALA A 134 -14.94 12.64 -0.23
CA ALA A 134 -16.22 13.32 -0.03
C ALA A 134 -16.70 14.11 -1.27
N HIS A 135 -15.77 14.63 -2.06
CA HIS A 135 -16.07 15.32 -3.33
C HIS A 135 -16.63 14.36 -4.37
N PHE A 136 -15.95 13.23 -4.56
CA PHE A 136 -16.32 12.19 -5.51
C PHE A 136 -17.49 11.32 -5.03
N LYS A 137 -17.95 11.54 -3.78
CA LYS A 137 -19.04 10.78 -3.13
C LYS A 137 -18.68 9.30 -2.93
N GLU A 138 -17.40 9.05 -2.72
CA GLU A 138 -16.84 7.75 -2.39
C GLU A 138 -16.96 7.52 -0.87
N SER A 139 -17.18 6.26 -0.48
CA SER A 139 -17.24 5.91 0.94
C SER A 139 -15.84 5.98 1.54
N PRO A 140 -15.62 6.59 2.73
CA PRO A 140 -14.34 6.52 3.43
C PRO A 140 -13.82 5.07 3.58
N ASP A 141 -14.73 4.15 3.89
CA ASP A 141 -14.49 2.70 3.99
C ASP A 141 -14.03 2.06 2.66
N GLY A 142 -14.21 2.77 1.54
CA GLY A 142 -13.78 2.36 0.21
C GLY A 142 -12.26 2.39 0.03
N LEU A 143 -11.53 3.13 0.87
CA LEU A 143 -10.06 3.15 0.87
C LEU A 143 -9.47 2.89 2.25
N ILE A 144 -10.12 3.40 3.30
CA ILE A 144 -9.59 3.44 4.67
C ILE A 144 -10.53 2.67 5.58
N LEU A 145 -10.01 1.66 6.27
CA LEU A 145 -10.69 0.96 7.35
C LEU A 145 -10.02 1.30 8.67
N THR A 146 -10.76 1.25 9.78
CA THR A 146 -10.22 1.47 11.12
C THR A 146 -10.36 0.22 11.97
N THR A 147 -9.43 0.03 12.90
CA THR A 147 -9.45 -1.08 13.85
C THR A 147 -8.85 -0.68 15.19
N ASP A 148 -8.93 -1.57 16.18
CA ASP A 148 -8.36 -1.35 17.51
C ASP A 148 -6.85 -1.07 17.44
N GLU A 149 -6.36 -0.22 18.34
CA GLU A 149 -4.95 0.20 18.42
C GLU A 149 -3.97 -0.98 18.49
N PHE A 150 -4.39 -2.11 19.07
CA PHE A 150 -3.57 -3.29 19.28
C PHE A 150 -3.98 -4.49 18.39
N ALA A 151 -4.90 -4.28 17.43
CA ALA A 151 -5.40 -5.36 16.59
C ALA A 151 -4.27 -5.99 15.75
N THR A 152 -4.09 -7.31 15.87
CA THR A 152 -3.18 -8.06 15.01
C THR A 152 -3.79 -8.27 13.63
N ALA A 153 -2.98 -8.70 12.66
CA ALA A 153 -3.48 -9.09 11.34
C ALA A 153 -4.62 -10.13 11.43
N ALA A 154 -4.49 -11.12 12.32
CA ALA A 154 -5.51 -12.14 12.54
C ALA A 154 -6.80 -11.58 13.17
N ASP A 155 -6.68 -10.61 14.09
CA ASP A 155 -7.86 -9.94 14.65
C ASP A 155 -8.60 -9.15 13.56
N VAL A 156 -7.86 -8.50 12.67
CA VAL A 156 -8.45 -7.74 11.55
C VAL A 156 -9.16 -8.65 10.55
N GLU A 157 -8.52 -9.75 10.13
CA GLU A 157 -9.13 -10.71 9.19
C GLU A 157 -10.38 -11.41 9.74
N THR A 158 -10.54 -11.45 11.07
CA THR A 158 -11.71 -12.05 11.72
C THR A 158 -12.79 -11.03 12.06
N SER A 159 -12.43 -9.78 12.34
CA SER A 159 -13.36 -8.73 12.77
C SER A 159 -13.88 -7.86 11.63
N LEU A 160 -13.09 -7.66 10.57
CA LEU A 160 -13.46 -6.84 9.42
C LEU A 160 -13.83 -7.68 8.22
N SER A 161 -14.81 -7.21 7.46
CA SER A 161 -15.12 -7.75 6.13
C SER A 161 -14.15 -7.16 5.11
N LEU A 162 -12.97 -7.76 4.96
CA LEU A 162 -11.93 -7.28 4.07
C LEU A 162 -12.30 -7.51 2.58
N PRO A 163 -12.36 -6.45 1.75
CA PRO A 163 -12.59 -6.60 0.32
C PRO A 163 -11.42 -7.28 -0.40
N ALA A 164 -11.68 -7.75 -1.63
CA ALA A 164 -10.63 -8.27 -2.50
C ALA A 164 -9.69 -7.16 -3.01
N SER A 165 -10.24 -5.96 -3.23
CA SER A 165 -9.48 -4.78 -3.57
C SER A 165 -8.66 -4.29 -2.36
N PRO A 166 -7.41 -3.83 -2.55
CA PRO A 166 -6.60 -3.29 -1.46
C PRO A 166 -7.28 -2.28 -0.50
N ARG A 167 -6.99 -2.33 0.80
CA ARG A 167 -7.44 -1.28 1.75
C ARG A 167 -6.28 -0.86 2.63
N LEU A 168 -6.26 0.41 3.01
CA LEU A 168 -5.44 0.91 4.10
C LEU A 168 -6.23 0.71 5.40
N ILE A 169 -5.68 -0.07 6.33
CA ILE A 169 -6.27 -0.27 7.65
C ILE A 169 -5.47 0.54 8.65
N LEU A 170 -6.10 1.51 9.31
CA LEU A 170 -5.51 2.31 10.37
C LEU A 170 -5.82 1.68 11.74
N ARG A 171 -4.80 1.48 12.56
CA ARG A 171 -4.95 1.08 13.97
C ARG A 171 -5.15 2.33 14.82
N GLY A 172 -6.13 2.30 15.73
CA GLY A 172 -6.44 3.42 16.61
C GLY A 172 -7.37 4.44 15.95
N SER A 173 -7.11 5.74 16.13
CA SER A 173 -7.92 6.79 15.52
C SER A 173 -7.38 7.22 14.15
N GLU A 174 -8.26 7.65 13.26
CA GLU A 174 -7.88 8.12 11.92
C GLU A 174 -6.97 9.35 11.97
N GLN A 175 -7.20 10.25 12.93
CA GLN A 175 -6.44 11.49 13.07
C GLN A 175 -5.04 11.27 13.62
N LYS A 176 -4.83 10.16 14.35
CA LYS A 176 -3.55 9.83 14.96
C LYS A 176 -3.39 8.31 15.01
N PRO A 177 -3.11 7.67 13.85
CA PRO A 177 -2.98 6.24 13.80
C PRO A 177 -1.81 5.78 14.67
N SER A 178 -1.97 4.67 15.39
CA SER A 178 -0.91 4.00 16.14
C SER A 178 -0.08 3.05 15.25
N GLY A 179 -0.59 2.76 14.06
CA GLY A 179 0.01 1.90 13.06
C GLY A 179 -0.94 1.73 11.87
N TRP A 180 -0.47 1.05 10.84
CA TRP A 180 -1.30 0.75 9.68
C TRP A 180 -0.95 -0.61 9.06
N MET A 181 -1.93 -1.20 8.38
CA MET A 181 -1.80 -2.44 7.62
C MET A 181 -2.37 -2.24 6.22
N VAL A 182 -1.90 -3.01 5.25
CA VAL A 182 -2.51 -3.12 3.92
C VAL A 182 -3.17 -4.48 3.83
N SER A 183 -4.44 -4.51 3.46
CA SER A 183 -5.12 -5.74 3.07
C SER A 183 -5.34 -5.81 1.57
N ALA A 184 -5.45 -7.01 1.01
CA ALA A 184 -5.91 -7.30 -0.35
C ALA A 184 -6.31 -8.79 -0.44
N GLU A 185 -7.18 -9.15 -1.38
CA GLU A 185 -7.75 -10.51 -1.51
C GLU A 185 -8.40 -11.04 -0.22
N GLY A 186 -8.93 -10.14 0.63
CA GLY A 186 -9.53 -10.53 1.91
C GLY A 186 -8.53 -10.86 3.03
N HIS A 187 -7.23 -10.57 2.83
CA HIS A 187 -6.16 -10.87 3.78
C HIS A 187 -5.33 -9.62 4.07
N VAL A 188 -4.75 -9.54 5.28
CA VAL A 188 -3.70 -8.55 5.57
C VAL A 188 -2.41 -9.03 4.92
N ILE A 189 -1.85 -8.21 4.03
CA ILE A 189 -0.70 -8.59 3.22
C ILE A 189 0.64 -8.12 3.78
N PHE A 190 0.66 -6.97 4.48
CA PHE A 190 1.80 -6.50 5.28
C PHE A 190 1.40 -5.32 6.16
N GLU A 191 2.28 -4.94 7.08
CA GLU A 191 2.10 -3.82 8.00
C GLU A 191 3.27 -2.83 7.96
N GLY A 192 2.99 -1.57 8.32
CA GLY A 192 3.96 -0.50 8.38
C GLY A 192 4.76 -0.48 9.68
N VAL A 193 6.01 -0.03 9.60
CA VAL A 193 6.86 0.20 10.78
C VAL A 193 6.59 1.58 11.40
N LEU A 194 6.38 2.59 10.56
CA LEU A 194 6.09 3.96 11.00
C LEU A 194 4.59 4.22 10.92
N PRO A 195 3.98 4.79 11.97
CA PRO A 195 2.55 5.03 12.02
C PRO A 195 2.16 6.33 11.32
N THR A 196 2.53 6.49 10.05
CA THR A 196 2.18 7.69 9.27
C THR A 196 1.20 7.34 8.15
N PHE A 197 0.18 8.18 7.95
CA PHE A 197 -0.83 7.94 6.94
C PHE A 197 -0.23 7.93 5.52
N SER A 198 0.67 8.86 5.23
CA SER A 198 1.33 8.96 3.92
C SER A 198 2.09 7.70 3.53
N THR A 199 2.78 7.04 4.48
CA THR A 199 3.50 5.79 4.20
C THR A 199 2.54 4.64 3.89
N GLY A 200 1.43 4.55 4.63
CA GLY A 200 0.38 3.57 4.36
C GLY A 200 -0.32 3.81 3.02
N LEU A 201 -0.64 5.07 2.69
CA LEU A 201 -1.28 5.43 1.42
C LEU A 201 -0.36 5.12 0.22
N ALA A 202 0.91 5.50 0.30
CA ALA A 202 1.91 5.16 -0.70
C ALA A 202 2.06 3.63 -0.87
N ALA A 203 1.96 2.87 0.22
CA ALA A 203 1.99 1.42 0.18
C ALA A 203 0.77 0.81 -0.53
N VAL A 204 -0.42 1.39 -0.36
CA VAL A 204 -1.61 1.00 -1.13
C VAL A 204 -1.42 1.29 -2.62
N PHE A 205 -0.88 2.45 -3.00
CA PHE A 205 -0.63 2.78 -4.41
C PHE A 205 0.38 1.82 -5.05
N ALA A 206 1.49 1.56 -4.35
CA ALA A 206 2.48 0.61 -4.81
C ALA A 206 1.86 -0.79 -4.98
N THR A 207 1.02 -1.22 -4.04
CA THR A 207 0.30 -2.50 -4.09
C THR A 207 -0.62 -2.60 -5.31
N LEU A 208 -1.43 -1.57 -5.56
CA LEU A 208 -2.34 -1.50 -6.70
C LEU A 208 -1.59 -1.57 -8.03
N TYR A 209 -0.48 -0.86 -8.14
CA TYR A 209 0.30 -0.82 -9.37
C TYR A 209 1.09 -2.11 -9.60
N ILE A 210 1.69 -2.67 -8.55
CA ILE A 210 2.61 -3.81 -8.67
C ILE A 210 1.82 -5.10 -8.85
N LEU A 211 0.88 -5.38 -7.95
CA LEU A 211 0.28 -6.71 -7.82
C LEU A 211 -0.86 -6.94 -8.81
N ASN A 212 -1.28 -5.91 -9.55
CA ASN A 212 -2.43 -5.93 -10.44
C ASN A 212 -3.67 -6.60 -9.80
N PRO A 213 -4.06 -6.20 -8.57
CA PRO A 213 -5.21 -6.76 -7.90
C PRO A 213 -6.51 -6.31 -8.60
N GLN A 214 -7.66 -6.76 -8.11
CA GLN A 214 -8.94 -6.22 -8.55
C GLN A 214 -8.99 -4.70 -8.40
N ASN A 215 -9.61 -4.02 -9.38
CA ASN A 215 -9.75 -2.57 -9.41
C ASN A 215 -10.45 -2.03 -8.16
N GLN A 216 -10.06 -0.82 -7.77
CA GLN A 216 -10.59 -0.09 -6.62
C GLN A 216 -11.85 0.69 -6.95
N ASP A 217 -12.91 0.00 -7.34
CA ASP A 217 -14.11 0.67 -7.87
C ASP A 217 -14.80 1.60 -6.84
N GLU A 218 -14.54 1.39 -5.54
CA GLU A 218 -15.11 2.19 -4.43
C GLU A 218 -14.36 3.49 -4.13
N ALA A 219 -13.13 3.65 -4.64
CA ALA A 219 -12.25 4.80 -4.42
C ALA A 219 -11.48 5.23 -5.69
N ALA A 220 -11.97 4.82 -6.86
CA ALA A 220 -11.26 4.91 -8.14
C ALA A 220 -10.90 6.37 -8.50
N GLU A 221 -11.83 7.30 -8.32
CA GLU A 221 -11.67 8.70 -8.72
C GLU A 221 -10.67 9.40 -7.78
N THR A 222 -10.74 9.14 -6.47
CA THR A 222 -9.74 9.64 -5.52
C THR A 222 -8.36 9.10 -5.84
N LEU A 223 -8.24 7.80 -6.12
CA LEU A 223 -6.95 7.17 -6.43
C LEU A 223 -6.36 7.70 -7.74
N GLU A 224 -7.17 7.84 -8.79
CA GLU A 224 -6.75 8.42 -10.06
C GLU A 224 -6.28 9.87 -9.89
N PHE A 225 -7.03 10.69 -9.13
CA PHE A 225 -6.66 12.08 -8.89
C PHE A 225 -5.33 12.22 -8.13
N VAL A 226 -5.07 11.35 -7.15
CA VAL A 226 -3.82 11.41 -6.37
C VAL A 226 -2.64 10.80 -7.13
N GLN A 227 -2.89 9.87 -8.05
CA GLN A 227 -1.85 9.22 -8.86
C GLN A 227 -1.48 9.98 -10.14
N GLY A 228 -2.38 10.81 -10.68
CA GLY A 228 -2.19 11.59 -11.90
C GLY A 228 -1.45 12.91 -11.68
#